data_AF-A0A2M7VJY5-F1
#
_entry.id   AF-A0A2M7VJY5-F1
#
_cell.length_a   1.000
_cell.length_b   1.000
_cell.length_c   1.000
_cell.angle_alpha   90.00
_cell.angle_beta   90.00
_cell.angle_gamma   90.00
#
_symmetry.space_group_name_H-M   'P 1'
#
loop_
_entity.id
_entity.type
_entity.pdbx_description
1 polymer ?
#
loop_
_entity_poly.entity_id
_entity_poly.type
_entity_poly.pdbx_seq_one_letter_code
_entity_poly.pdbx_strand_id
1 'polypeptide(L)'
;MKINQAIKAESIVEEKIFTVSEFLDFLNRILRPRRVVVKGEVGEKMNNYPDYNFFNLLDKDGSILKCFAWKEVIEKLGIGLESGMEIRVVGHPEIRKNKGEFRFQVERIELIGEGILKKQFEILKKKLASEGYFKEEIKKSIPKFSQKIGLITSKYGKGAKKDFLTHLGKFGFRIFLYDVRVEGVLALSEIIEAINYFNQNFPKIDVLVLTRGGGSWESLQPFNSEEMVKAIFSSKIP
;
A
#
# COMPACT_ATOMS: atom_id res chain seq x y z
N MET A 1 -13.90 22.11 -59.70
CA MET A 1 -13.72 23.27 -58.81
C MET A 1 -14.73 23.13 -57.68
N LYS A 2 -14.24 23.11 -56.43
CA LYS A 2 -15.03 22.95 -55.19
C LYS A 2 -16.12 24.03 -55.09
N ILE A 3 -17.21 23.77 -54.37
CA ILE A 3 -17.60 24.52 -53.17
C ILE A 3 -18.64 23.71 -52.36
N ASN A 4 -18.22 23.45 -51.12
CA ASN A 4 -18.89 22.86 -49.98
C ASN A 4 -20.34 23.32 -49.75
N GLN A 5 -21.28 22.38 -49.66
CA GLN A 5 -22.41 22.51 -48.74
C GLN A 5 -21.96 21.93 -47.39
N ALA A 6 -21.48 22.82 -46.52
CA ALA A 6 -21.28 22.50 -45.12
C ALA A 6 -22.67 22.32 -44.48
N ILE A 7 -22.97 21.08 -44.09
CA ILE A 7 -24.07 20.78 -43.17
C ILE A 7 -23.69 21.42 -41.83
N LYS A 8 -24.33 22.56 -41.51
CA LYS A 8 -24.27 23.15 -40.17
C LYS A 8 -24.92 22.16 -39.20
N ALA A 9 -24.10 21.52 -38.36
CA ALA A 9 -24.58 20.94 -37.12
C ALA A 9 -24.90 22.10 -36.17
N GLU A 10 -26.17 22.49 -36.10
CA GLU A 10 -26.66 23.34 -35.01
C GLU A 10 -26.67 22.49 -33.73
N SER A 11 -25.61 22.59 -32.92
CA SER A 11 -25.68 22.17 -31.53
C SER A 11 -26.42 23.26 -30.76
N ILE A 12 -27.72 23.07 -30.56
CA ILE A 12 -28.45 23.79 -29.52
C ILE A 12 -27.91 23.25 -28.20
N VAL A 13 -26.83 23.85 -27.69
CA VAL A 13 -26.45 23.67 -26.29
C VAL A 13 -27.51 24.42 -25.51
N GLU A 14 -28.42 23.70 -24.84
CA GLU A 14 -29.23 24.33 -23.79
C GLU A 14 -28.26 25.00 -22.82
N GLU A 15 -28.23 26.33 -22.81
CA GLU A 15 -27.45 27.11 -21.84
C GLU A 15 -28.08 26.93 -20.47
N LYS A 16 -27.73 25.82 -19.82
CA LYS A 16 -28.12 25.59 -18.44
C LYS A 16 -27.44 26.62 -17.56
N ILE A 17 -28.23 27.54 -17.01
CA ILE A 17 -27.77 28.49 -16.00
C ILE A 17 -27.63 27.73 -14.68
N PHE A 18 -26.42 27.68 -14.13
CA PHE A 18 -26.16 27.11 -12.81
C PHE A 18 -26.16 28.19 -11.74
N THR A 19 -26.72 27.92 -10.56
CA THR A 19 -26.32 28.66 -9.35
C THR A 19 -24.89 28.29 -8.93
N VAL A 20 -24.23 29.11 -8.12
CA VAL A 20 -22.85 28.87 -7.67
C VAL A 20 -22.69 27.50 -7.00
N SER A 21 -23.62 27.11 -6.11
CA SER A 21 -23.55 25.81 -5.45
C SER A 21 -23.74 24.66 -6.44
N GLU A 22 -24.70 24.78 -7.37
CA GLU A 22 -24.98 23.73 -8.36
C GLU A 22 -23.80 23.51 -9.31
N PHE A 23 -23.10 24.58 -9.70
CA PHE A 23 -21.90 24.47 -10.52
C PHE A 23 -20.78 23.74 -9.78
N LEU A 24 -20.55 24.06 -8.50
CA LEU A 24 -19.55 23.40 -7.67
C LEU A 24 -19.91 21.93 -7.40
N ASP A 25 -21.19 21.61 -7.22
CA ASP A 25 -21.68 20.23 -7.14
C ASP A 25 -21.44 19.47 -8.44
N PHE A 26 -21.74 20.10 -9.57
CA PHE A 26 -21.52 19.53 -10.89
C PHE A 26 -20.05 19.19 -11.11
N LEU A 27 -19.11 20.10 -10.80
CA LEU A 27 -17.68 19.83 -10.88
C LEU A 27 -17.24 18.70 -9.94
N ASN A 28 -17.70 18.71 -8.70
CA ASN A 28 -17.37 17.65 -7.74
C ASN A 28 -17.90 16.28 -8.18
N ARG A 29 -19.07 16.20 -8.84
CA ARG A 29 -19.59 14.96 -9.42
C ARG A 29 -18.71 14.40 -10.53
N ILE A 30 -18.02 15.26 -11.29
CA ILE A 30 -17.09 14.85 -12.34
C ILE A 30 -15.74 14.43 -11.76
N LEU A 31 -15.25 15.16 -10.76
CA LEU A 31 -13.93 14.96 -10.15
C LEU A 31 -13.88 13.74 -9.22
N ARG A 32 -14.90 13.55 -8.37
CA ARG A 32 -14.89 12.58 -7.26
C ARG A 32 -14.79 11.10 -7.66
N PRO A 33 -15.37 10.60 -8.77
CA PRO A 33 -15.24 9.19 -9.15
C PRO A 33 -13.79 8.74 -9.45
N ARG A 34 -12.87 9.70 -9.65
CA ARG A 34 -11.49 9.41 -10.01
C ARG A 34 -10.63 9.31 -8.75
N ARG A 35 -10.57 8.11 -8.18
CA ARG A 35 -9.54 7.76 -7.20
C ARG A 35 -8.21 7.66 -7.93
N VAL A 36 -7.24 8.49 -7.54
CA VAL A 36 -5.93 8.58 -8.20
C VAL A 36 -4.80 8.50 -7.20
N VAL A 37 -3.62 8.17 -7.71
CA VAL A 37 -2.37 8.17 -6.95
C VAL A 37 -1.50 9.30 -7.47
N VAL A 38 -1.08 10.20 -6.57
CA VAL A 38 -0.20 11.33 -6.91
C VAL A 38 1.11 11.16 -6.15
N LYS A 39 2.23 11.30 -6.86
CA LYS A 39 3.58 11.30 -6.29
C LYS A 39 4.09 12.74 -6.18
N GLY A 40 4.76 13.05 -5.09
CA GLY A 40 5.54 14.28 -4.96
C GLY A 40 6.25 14.40 -3.62
N GLU A 41 6.83 15.56 -3.38
CA GLU A 41 7.54 15.90 -2.14
C GLU A 41 6.65 16.74 -1.23
N VAL A 42 6.66 16.46 0.07
CA VAL A 42 5.94 17.29 1.05
C VAL A 42 6.60 18.65 1.17
N GLY A 43 5.87 19.72 0.86
CA GLY A 43 6.38 21.08 0.98
C GLY A 43 6.48 21.56 2.43
N GLU A 44 7.27 22.62 2.64
CA GLU A 44 7.56 23.20 3.97
C GLU A 44 6.32 23.68 4.73
N LYS A 45 5.28 24.10 4.00
CA LYS A 45 4.04 24.61 4.60
C LYS A 45 3.09 23.47 4.96
N MET A 46 3.05 23.15 6.24
CA MET A 46 2.09 22.22 6.84
C MET A 46 1.28 22.91 7.94
N ASN A 47 -0.03 22.75 7.91
CA ASN A 47 -0.92 23.21 8.96
C ASN A 47 -1.54 21.99 9.63
N ASN A 48 -1.14 21.74 10.88
CA ASN A 48 -1.62 20.62 11.66
C ASN A 48 -2.70 21.12 12.62
N TYR A 49 -3.91 20.57 12.50
CA TYR A 49 -5.04 20.83 13.39
C TYR A 49 -5.35 19.55 14.20
N PRO A 50 -6.12 19.65 15.30
CA PRO A 50 -6.40 18.51 16.16
C PRO A 50 -6.96 17.27 15.45
N ASP A 51 -7.77 17.46 14.40
CA ASP A 51 -8.49 16.38 13.72
C ASP A 51 -8.05 16.20 12.25
N TYR A 52 -7.30 17.13 11.68
CA TYR A 52 -6.91 17.09 10.26
C TYR A 52 -5.65 17.89 9.99
N ASN A 53 -5.05 17.64 8.84
CA ASN A 53 -3.82 18.27 8.39
C ASN A 53 -3.99 18.78 6.96
N PHE A 54 -3.40 19.95 6.70
CA PHE A 54 -3.20 20.45 5.34
C PHE A 54 -1.71 20.49 5.04
N PHE A 55 -1.33 20.00 3.87
CA PHE A 55 0.04 20.06 3.39
C PHE A 55 0.05 20.24 1.88
N ASN A 56 1.16 20.73 1.34
CA ASN A 56 1.36 20.82 -0.09
C ASN A 56 2.18 19.63 -0.58
N LEU A 57 1.81 19.09 -1.73
CA LEU A 57 2.62 18.15 -2.48
C LEU A 57 3.22 18.89 -3.67
N LEU A 58 4.54 18.84 -3.79
CA LEU A 58 5.35 19.52 -4.81
C LEU A 58 5.88 18.51 -5.82
N ASP A 59 5.99 18.90 -7.08
CA ASP A 59 6.80 18.18 -8.07
C ASP A 59 8.08 18.96 -8.42
N LYS A 60 8.93 18.34 -9.23
CA LYS A 60 10.20 18.95 -9.68
C LYS A 60 10.00 20.10 -10.65
N ASP A 61 8.84 20.16 -11.31
CA ASP A 61 8.50 21.17 -12.30
C ASP A 61 7.86 22.42 -11.65
N GLY A 62 7.70 22.42 -10.31
CA GLY A 62 7.17 23.53 -9.52
C GLY A 62 5.66 23.51 -9.34
N SER A 63 4.97 22.46 -9.76
CA SER A 63 3.53 22.28 -9.55
C SER A 63 3.24 22.04 -8.06
N ILE A 64 2.13 22.60 -7.59
CA ILE A 64 1.69 22.49 -6.19
C ILE A 64 0.29 21.90 -6.13
N LEU A 65 0.13 20.83 -5.37
CA LEU A 65 -1.16 20.25 -5.03
C LEU A 65 -1.45 20.42 -3.54
N LYS A 66 -2.53 21.12 -3.22
CA LYS A 66 -3.01 21.27 -1.83
C LYS A 66 -3.70 19.99 -1.39
N CYS A 67 -3.18 19.35 -0.36
CA CYS A 67 -3.71 18.12 0.21
C CYS A 67 -4.42 18.40 1.54
N PHE A 68 -5.51 17.67 1.76
CA PHE A 68 -6.19 17.56 3.05
C PHE A 68 -6.17 16.10 3.49
N ALA A 69 -5.73 15.83 4.71
CA ALA A 69 -5.75 14.50 5.30
C ALA A 69 -6.38 14.55 6.69
N TRP A 70 -7.24 13.60 7.02
CA TRP A 70 -7.67 13.39 8.39
C TRP A 70 -6.50 12.91 9.24
N LYS A 71 -6.53 13.17 10.56
CA LYS A 71 -5.44 12.82 11.46
C LYS A 71 -5.12 11.32 11.43
N GLU A 72 -6.14 10.46 11.35
CA GLU A 72 -5.98 9.01 11.30
C GLU A 72 -5.19 8.55 10.06
N VAL A 73 -5.25 9.31 8.97
CA VAL A 73 -4.47 9.01 7.75
C VAL A 73 -2.99 9.26 7.99
N ILE A 74 -2.64 10.31 8.72
CA ILE A 74 -1.24 10.61 9.09
C ILE A 74 -0.74 9.61 10.14
N GLU A 75 -1.56 9.28 11.14
CA GLU A 75 -1.16 8.32 12.19
C GLU A 75 -0.88 6.92 11.64
N LYS A 76 -1.62 6.49 10.62
CA LYS A 76 -1.36 5.22 9.90
C LYS A 76 -0.01 5.17 9.18
N LEU A 77 0.66 6.30 9.00
CA LEU A 77 2.03 6.35 8.45
C LEU A 77 3.06 5.78 9.43
N GLY A 78 2.75 5.76 10.74
CA GLY A 78 3.64 5.33 11.81
C GLY A 78 4.77 6.32 12.15
N ILE A 79 4.93 7.38 11.35
CA ILE A 79 5.83 8.51 11.60
C ILE A 79 5.08 9.82 11.34
N GLY A 80 5.56 10.92 11.92
CA GLY A 80 5.09 12.24 11.55
C GLY A 80 5.37 12.51 10.07
N LEU A 81 4.42 13.16 9.40
CA LEU A 81 4.66 13.68 8.06
C LEU A 81 5.56 14.93 8.19
N GLU A 82 6.70 14.94 7.51
CA GLU A 82 7.70 16.01 7.57
C GLU A 82 7.96 16.60 6.18
N SER A 83 8.39 17.86 6.14
CA SER A 83 8.83 18.52 4.92
C SER A 83 9.99 17.77 4.27
N GLY A 84 10.03 17.74 2.94
CA GLY A 84 11.06 17.05 2.16
C GLY A 84 10.85 15.55 1.99
N MET A 85 9.81 14.97 2.61
CA MET A 85 9.49 13.56 2.39
C MET A 85 8.92 13.35 0.99
N GLU A 86 9.52 12.43 0.23
CA GLU A 86 8.93 11.96 -1.02
C GLU A 86 7.83 10.93 -0.70
N ILE A 87 6.61 11.17 -1.17
CA ILE A 87 5.43 10.35 -0.84
C ILE A 87 4.54 10.09 -2.06
N ARG A 88 3.74 9.02 -1.99
CA ARG A 88 2.53 8.86 -2.80
C ARG A 88 1.33 9.09 -1.92
N VAL A 89 0.37 9.85 -2.43
CA VAL A 89 -0.94 10.03 -1.80
C VAL A 89 -1.99 9.38 -2.69
N VAL A 90 -2.89 8.61 -2.06
CA VAL A 90 -4.06 8.03 -2.72
C VAL A 90 -5.29 8.77 -2.22
N GLY A 91 -6.15 9.19 -3.14
CA GLY A 91 -7.31 9.98 -2.79
C GLY A 91 -8.07 10.47 -4.01
N HIS A 92 -8.81 11.56 -3.84
CA HIS A 92 -9.63 12.14 -4.90
C HIS A 92 -9.55 13.67 -4.92
N PRO A 93 -9.64 14.30 -6.10
CA PRO A 93 -9.80 15.75 -6.21
C PRO A 93 -11.17 16.19 -5.68
N GLU A 94 -11.21 17.37 -5.07
CA GLU A 94 -12.42 17.98 -4.53
C GLU A 94 -12.32 19.51 -4.58
N ILE A 95 -13.42 20.18 -4.88
CA ILE A 95 -13.56 21.63 -4.71
C ILE A 95 -14.37 21.90 -3.44
N ARG A 96 -13.74 22.59 -2.49
CA ARG A 96 -14.36 22.96 -1.21
C ARG A 96 -15.34 24.12 -1.43
N LYS A 97 -16.65 23.83 -1.38
CA LYS A 97 -17.71 24.78 -1.75
C LYS A 97 -17.64 26.14 -1.07
N ASN A 98 -17.40 26.17 0.24
CA ASN A 98 -17.40 27.40 1.02
C ASN A 98 -16.27 28.39 0.66
N LYS A 99 -15.24 27.93 -0.06
CA LYS A 99 -14.10 28.76 -0.50
C LYS A 99 -13.85 28.70 -2.01
N GLY A 100 -14.56 27.83 -2.74
CA GLY A 100 -14.27 27.54 -4.15
C GLY A 100 -12.87 26.97 -4.38
N GLU A 101 -12.22 26.42 -3.34
CA GLU A 101 -10.82 26.04 -3.38
C GLU A 101 -10.65 24.59 -3.82
N PHE A 102 -9.81 24.35 -4.84
CA PHE A 102 -9.41 23.01 -5.24
C PHE A 102 -8.44 22.41 -4.22
N ARG A 103 -8.71 21.16 -3.83
CA ARG A 103 -7.86 20.38 -2.93
C ARG A 103 -7.89 18.90 -3.32
N PHE A 104 -6.92 18.17 -2.82
CA PHE A 104 -6.86 16.72 -2.90
C PHE A 104 -7.19 16.11 -1.54
N GLN A 105 -8.28 15.37 -1.46
CA GLN A 105 -8.68 14.66 -0.25
C GLN A 105 -7.89 13.35 -0.18
N VAL A 106 -6.97 13.26 0.77
CA VAL A 106 -6.07 12.11 0.95
C VAL A 106 -6.75 11.05 1.81
N GLU A 107 -6.78 9.82 1.30
CA GLU A 107 -7.28 8.62 2.00
C GLU A 107 -6.14 7.77 2.55
N ARG A 108 -4.98 7.76 1.87
CA ARG A 108 -3.79 6.98 2.24
C ARG A 108 -2.52 7.69 1.81
N ILE A 109 -1.48 7.61 2.63
CA ILE A 109 -0.13 8.08 2.34
C ILE A 109 0.82 6.88 2.33
N GLU A 110 1.71 6.84 1.35
CA GLU A 110 2.77 5.85 1.21
C GLU A 110 4.10 6.60 1.08
N LEU A 111 5.08 6.24 1.90
CA LEU A 111 6.42 6.83 1.82
C LEU A 111 7.15 6.28 0.61
N ILE A 112 7.93 7.14 -0.05
CA ILE A 112 8.82 6.78 -1.14
C ILE A 112 10.25 7.07 -0.68
N GLY A 113 11.17 6.19 -1.04
CA GLY A 113 12.59 6.38 -0.80
C GLY A 113 13.13 5.36 0.18
N GLU A 114 14.13 4.61 -0.29
CA GLU A 114 14.75 3.51 0.44
C GLU A 114 15.29 3.95 1.82
N GLY A 115 15.81 5.18 1.93
CA GLY A 115 16.36 5.71 3.18
C GLY A 115 15.32 5.89 4.28
N ILE A 116 14.14 6.41 3.94
CA ILE A 116 13.05 6.62 4.91
C ILE A 116 12.47 5.27 5.33
N LEU A 117 12.21 4.38 4.36
CA LEU A 117 11.67 3.05 4.65
C LEU A 117 12.64 2.23 5.52
N LYS A 118 13.94 2.33 5.25
CA LYS A 118 14.98 1.71 6.08
C LYS A 118 15.02 2.29 7.49
N LYS A 119 14.87 3.61 7.65
CA LYS A 119 14.78 4.26 8.97
C LYS A 119 13.57 3.73 9.77
N GLN A 120 12.40 3.60 9.14
CA GLN A 120 11.21 3.06 9.78
C GLN A 120 11.40 1.61 10.24
N PHE A 121 11.98 0.78 9.37
CA PHE A 121 12.29 -0.60 9.72
C PHE A 121 13.25 -0.71 10.90
N GLU A 122 14.31 0.12 10.95
CA GLU A 122 15.24 0.10 12.09
C GLU A 122 14.57 0.54 13.38
N ILE A 123 13.66 1.53 13.34
CA ILE A 123 12.85 1.95 14.50
C ILE A 123 11.95 0.79 14.96
N LEU A 124 11.18 0.19 14.04
CA LEU A 124 10.28 -0.92 14.35
C LEU A 124 11.02 -2.14 14.87
N LYS A 125 12.15 -2.50 14.24
CA LYS A 125 13.02 -3.59 14.65
C LYS A 125 13.54 -3.38 16.06
N LYS A 126 14.00 -2.16 16.40
CA LYS A 126 14.45 -1.83 17.78
C LYS A 126 13.32 -1.97 18.79
N LYS A 127 12.12 -1.45 18.47
CA LYS A 127 10.92 -1.58 19.32
C LYS A 127 10.61 -3.05 19.59
N LEU A 128 10.41 -3.86 18.55
CA LEU A 128 10.05 -5.28 18.68
C LEU A 128 11.16 -6.12 19.32
N ALA A 129 12.43 -5.77 19.09
CA ALA A 129 13.56 -6.39 19.78
C ALA A 129 13.52 -6.12 21.29
N SER A 130 13.22 -4.88 21.69
CA SER A 130 13.09 -4.52 23.12
C SER A 130 11.91 -5.22 23.80
N GLU A 131 10.84 -5.50 23.05
CA GLU A 131 9.70 -6.30 23.50
C GLU A 131 10.01 -7.82 23.53
N GLY A 132 11.17 -8.23 23.01
CA GLY A 132 11.66 -9.60 23.11
C GLY A 132 11.21 -10.54 22.00
N TYR A 133 10.53 -10.06 20.94
CA TYR A 133 10.01 -10.90 19.84
C TYR A 133 11.10 -11.66 19.06
N PHE A 134 12.36 -11.26 19.17
CA PHE A 134 13.47 -11.86 18.42
C PHE A 134 14.44 -12.67 19.27
N LYS A 135 14.14 -12.89 20.57
CA LYS A 135 14.99 -13.71 21.44
C LYS A 135 15.13 -15.12 20.87
N GLU A 136 16.32 -15.70 20.97
CA GLU A 136 16.57 -17.04 20.41
C GLU A 136 15.82 -18.13 21.19
N GLU A 137 15.67 -17.95 22.51
CA GLU A 137 15.03 -18.90 23.44
C GLU A 137 13.54 -19.18 23.15
N ILE A 138 12.85 -18.27 22.43
CA ILE A 138 11.44 -18.40 22.07
C ILE A 138 11.24 -18.88 20.62
N LYS A 139 12.30 -18.98 19.83
CA LYS A 139 12.20 -19.43 18.44
C LYS A 139 11.93 -20.94 18.39
N LYS A 140 11.08 -21.33 17.45
CA LYS A 140 10.77 -22.74 17.20
C LYS A 140 11.93 -23.39 16.46
N SER A 141 12.31 -24.58 16.87
CA SER A 141 13.35 -25.33 16.18
C SER A 141 12.86 -25.80 14.82
N ILE A 142 13.66 -25.57 13.79
CA ILE A 142 13.36 -26.06 12.44
C ILE A 142 13.71 -27.55 12.38
N PRO A 143 12.80 -28.43 11.95
CA PRO A 143 13.08 -29.86 11.84
C PRO A 143 14.25 -30.14 10.89
N LYS A 144 15.21 -30.97 11.32
CA LYS A 144 16.35 -31.38 10.49
C LYS A 144 15.92 -32.07 9.19
N PHE A 145 14.80 -32.78 9.23
CA PHE A 145 14.24 -33.51 8.10
C PHE A 145 12.76 -33.16 7.94
N SER A 146 12.48 -32.19 7.07
CA SER A 146 11.10 -31.85 6.70
C SER A 146 10.64 -32.73 5.54
N GLN A 147 9.37 -33.12 5.51
CA GLN A 147 8.75 -33.82 4.39
C GLN A 147 7.57 -33.05 3.82
N LYS A 148 6.86 -32.30 4.64
CA LYS A 148 5.64 -31.55 4.29
C LYS A 148 5.88 -30.07 4.51
N ILE A 149 5.85 -29.31 3.42
CA ILE A 149 6.18 -27.88 3.42
C ILE A 149 4.94 -27.09 3.03
N GLY A 150 4.54 -26.14 3.87
CA GLY A 150 3.53 -25.14 3.51
C GLY A 150 4.21 -23.97 2.81
N LEU A 151 3.94 -23.78 1.52
CA LEU A 151 4.52 -22.70 0.73
C LEU A 151 3.50 -21.56 0.61
N ILE A 152 3.86 -20.38 1.12
CA ILE A 152 3.08 -19.14 1.01
C ILE A 152 3.80 -18.24 0.02
N THR A 153 3.22 -18.07 -1.17
CA THR A 153 3.78 -17.21 -2.23
C THR A 153 2.73 -16.93 -3.30
N SER A 154 3.04 -16.02 -4.24
CA SER A 154 2.15 -15.76 -5.38
C SER A 154 2.25 -16.86 -6.43
N LYS A 155 1.11 -17.40 -6.85
CA LYS A 155 0.96 -18.35 -7.96
C LYS A 155 1.34 -17.74 -9.30
N TYR A 156 1.15 -16.43 -9.46
CA TYR A 156 1.44 -15.68 -10.69
C TYR A 156 2.81 -14.98 -10.68
N GLY A 157 3.50 -14.97 -9.53
CA GLY A 157 4.85 -14.42 -9.42
C GLY A 157 5.85 -15.17 -10.30
N LYS A 158 6.59 -14.45 -11.15
CA LYS A 158 7.41 -15.04 -12.22
C LYS A 158 8.68 -15.81 -11.76
N GLY A 159 9.07 -15.75 -10.47
CA GLY A 159 10.34 -16.30 -9.98
C GLY A 159 10.22 -17.24 -8.78
N ALA A 160 9.85 -16.74 -7.61
CA ALA A 160 10.04 -17.46 -6.35
C ALA A 160 9.39 -18.85 -6.27
N LYS A 161 8.15 -19.00 -6.71
CA LYS A 161 7.50 -20.32 -6.76
C LYS A 161 8.26 -21.27 -7.69
N LYS A 162 8.63 -20.80 -8.89
CA LYS A 162 9.34 -21.60 -9.89
C LYS A 162 10.71 -22.01 -9.36
N ASP A 163 11.45 -21.09 -8.76
CA ASP A 163 12.77 -21.35 -8.18
C ASP A 163 12.68 -22.34 -7.03
N PHE A 164 11.70 -22.15 -6.13
CA PHE A 164 11.44 -23.06 -5.02
C PHE A 164 11.14 -24.48 -5.51
N LEU A 165 10.20 -24.62 -6.46
CA LEU A 165 9.83 -25.93 -7.02
C LEU A 165 10.95 -26.55 -7.85
N THR A 166 11.78 -25.76 -8.53
CA THR A 166 12.90 -26.27 -9.35
C THR A 166 14.00 -26.88 -8.48
N HIS A 167 14.30 -26.24 -7.35
CA HIS A 167 15.36 -26.70 -6.44
C HIS A 167 14.87 -27.72 -5.41
N LEU A 168 13.67 -27.56 -4.85
CA LEU A 168 13.14 -28.50 -3.85
C LEU A 168 12.22 -29.58 -4.42
N GLY A 169 11.41 -29.29 -5.44
CA GLY A 169 10.38 -30.23 -5.91
C GLY A 169 10.90 -31.56 -6.45
N LYS A 170 12.20 -31.65 -6.76
CA LYS A 170 12.87 -32.88 -7.21
C LYS A 170 13.23 -33.83 -6.07
N PHE A 171 13.33 -33.31 -4.86
CA PHE A 171 13.47 -34.08 -3.64
C PHE A 171 12.05 -34.33 -3.13
N GLY A 172 11.70 -35.54 -2.70
CA GLY A 172 10.32 -36.03 -2.48
C GLY A 172 9.46 -35.33 -1.40
N PHE A 173 9.66 -34.03 -1.17
CA PHE A 173 8.84 -33.17 -0.34
C PHE A 173 7.42 -33.03 -0.92
N ARG A 174 6.44 -33.01 -0.02
CA ARG A 174 5.05 -32.69 -0.32
C ARG A 174 4.84 -31.20 -0.05
N ILE A 175 4.63 -30.45 -1.13
CA ILE A 175 4.51 -28.99 -1.06
C ILE A 175 3.03 -28.61 -1.16
N PHE A 176 2.55 -27.87 -0.17
CA PHE A 176 1.18 -27.35 -0.10
C PHE A 176 1.23 -25.85 -0.35
N LEU A 177 0.72 -25.39 -1.48
CA LEU A 177 0.73 -23.97 -1.85
C LEU A 177 -0.51 -23.26 -1.33
N TYR A 178 -0.32 -22.14 -0.64
CA TYR A 178 -1.34 -21.12 -0.43
C TYR A 178 -0.97 -19.88 -1.26
N ASP A 179 -1.84 -19.53 -2.21
CA ASP A 179 -1.62 -18.40 -3.12
C ASP A 179 -1.95 -17.08 -2.40
N VAL A 180 -0.97 -16.18 -2.33
CA VAL A 180 -1.14 -14.84 -1.76
C VAL A 180 -0.45 -13.79 -2.62
N ARG A 181 -0.89 -12.54 -2.51
CA ARG A 181 -0.07 -11.41 -2.94
C ARG A 181 1.12 -11.28 -2.00
N VAL A 182 2.29 -11.06 -2.60
CA VAL A 182 3.56 -10.88 -1.87
C VAL A 182 4.07 -9.44 -1.92
N GLU A 183 3.27 -8.54 -2.50
CA GLU A 183 3.52 -7.11 -2.58
C GLU A 183 2.20 -6.33 -2.62
N GLY A 184 2.26 -5.04 -2.29
CA GLY A 184 1.10 -4.17 -2.27
C GLY A 184 0.25 -4.31 -1.01
N VAL A 185 -0.78 -3.46 -0.92
CA VAL A 185 -1.52 -3.20 0.32
C VAL A 185 -2.34 -4.36 0.87
N LEU A 186 -2.64 -5.37 0.05
CA LEU A 186 -3.43 -6.53 0.46
C LEU A 186 -2.57 -7.74 0.84
N ALA A 187 -1.25 -7.68 0.60
CA ALA A 187 -0.33 -8.79 0.86
C ALA A 187 -0.27 -9.15 2.35
N LEU A 188 -0.20 -8.16 3.25
CA LEU A 188 -0.11 -8.40 4.69
C LEU A 188 -1.28 -9.24 5.21
N SER A 189 -2.52 -8.84 4.90
CA SER A 189 -3.72 -9.55 5.36
C SER A 189 -3.79 -10.97 4.80
N GLU A 190 -3.45 -11.16 3.52
CA GLU A 190 -3.47 -12.49 2.88
C GLU A 190 -2.38 -13.42 3.43
N ILE A 191 -1.18 -12.90 3.70
CA ILE A 191 -0.11 -13.71 4.29
C ILE A 191 -0.49 -14.16 5.70
N ILE A 192 -1.05 -13.27 6.52
CA ILE A 192 -1.52 -13.62 7.88
C ILE A 192 -2.62 -14.68 7.81
N GLU A 193 -3.57 -14.53 6.88
CA GLU A 193 -4.62 -15.53 6.64
C GLU A 193 -4.02 -16.89 6.26
N ALA A 194 -3.03 -16.92 5.38
CA ALA A 194 -2.35 -18.14 4.97
C ALA A 194 -1.61 -18.83 6.14
N ILE A 195 -0.91 -18.07 6.98
CA ILE A 195 -0.26 -18.59 8.20
C ILE A 195 -1.31 -19.23 9.10
N ASN A 196 -2.43 -18.54 9.36
CA ASN A 196 -3.51 -19.05 10.20
C ASN A 196 -4.15 -20.31 9.60
N TYR A 197 -4.38 -20.31 8.28
CA TYR A 197 -4.96 -21.44 7.56
C TYR A 197 -4.12 -22.71 7.73
N PHE A 198 -2.80 -22.64 7.56
CA PHE A 198 -1.93 -23.80 7.76
C PHE A 198 -1.95 -24.28 9.20
N ASN A 199 -1.89 -23.35 10.17
CA ASN A 199 -1.92 -23.68 11.59
C ASN A 199 -3.21 -24.37 12.04
N GLN A 200 -4.35 -24.07 11.39
CA GLN A 200 -5.66 -24.61 11.75
C GLN A 200 -6.00 -25.90 10.99
N ASN A 201 -5.74 -25.93 9.67
CA ASN A 201 -6.24 -26.98 8.79
C ASN A 201 -5.20 -28.06 8.47
N PHE A 202 -3.91 -27.79 8.71
CA PHE A 202 -2.81 -28.69 8.36
C PHE A 202 -1.87 -28.94 9.54
N PRO A 203 -2.30 -29.64 10.61
CA PRO A 203 -1.50 -29.86 11.82
C PRO A 203 -0.24 -30.73 11.63
N LYS A 204 0.03 -31.22 10.41
CA LYS A 204 1.18 -32.07 10.07
C LYS A 204 2.13 -31.41 9.06
N ILE A 205 2.14 -30.08 8.96
CA ILE A 205 3.16 -29.36 8.19
C ILE A 205 4.40 -29.23 9.07
N ASP A 206 5.56 -29.55 8.51
CA ASP A 206 6.82 -29.53 9.24
C ASP A 206 7.41 -28.12 9.31
N VAL A 207 7.22 -27.33 8.26
CA VAL A 207 7.73 -25.96 8.14
C VAL A 207 6.87 -25.12 7.19
N LEU A 208 6.71 -23.84 7.49
CA LEU A 208 6.17 -22.83 6.58
C LEU A 208 7.31 -22.10 5.87
N VAL A 209 7.18 -21.98 4.55
CA VAL A 209 8.05 -21.16 3.72
C VAL A 209 7.23 -20.01 3.17
N LEU A 210 7.47 -18.82 3.73
CA LEU A 210 7.01 -17.57 3.16
C LEU A 210 8.09 -17.03 2.22
N THR A 211 7.77 -16.89 0.93
CA THR A 211 8.75 -16.44 -0.06
C THR A 211 8.16 -15.50 -1.10
N ARG A 212 9.00 -14.61 -1.60
CA ARG A 212 8.70 -13.67 -2.67
C ARG A 212 9.86 -13.63 -3.67
N GLY A 213 9.60 -13.11 -4.87
CA GLY A 213 10.67 -12.86 -5.85
C GLY A 213 11.55 -11.67 -5.46
N GLY A 214 12.43 -11.25 -6.38
CA GLY A 214 13.10 -9.96 -6.26
C GLY A 214 12.12 -8.79 -6.24
N GLY A 215 12.59 -7.62 -5.82
CA GLY A 215 11.79 -6.39 -5.79
C GLY A 215 12.45 -5.32 -4.93
N SER A 216 11.95 -4.09 -5.05
CA SER A 216 12.49 -2.93 -4.35
C SER A 216 12.17 -2.92 -2.85
N TRP A 217 12.74 -1.98 -2.11
CA TRP A 217 12.50 -1.82 -0.67
C TRP A 217 11.02 -1.54 -0.35
N GLU A 218 10.32 -0.86 -1.25
CA GLU A 218 8.87 -0.61 -1.17
C GLU A 218 8.07 -1.92 -1.20
N SER A 219 8.49 -2.88 -2.03
CA SER A 219 7.81 -4.18 -2.13
C SER A 219 7.92 -5.03 -0.86
N LEU A 220 8.89 -4.71 0.02
CA LEU A 220 9.09 -5.40 1.31
C LEU A 220 8.19 -4.89 2.43
N GLN A 221 7.51 -3.76 2.25
CA GLN A 221 6.66 -3.17 3.28
C GLN A 221 5.65 -4.14 3.93
N PRO A 222 4.95 -5.04 3.19
CA PRO A 222 4.05 -6.01 3.80
C PRO A 222 4.71 -6.95 4.82
N PHE A 223 6.02 -7.16 4.74
CA PHE A 223 6.79 -8.01 5.66
C PHE A 223 7.35 -7.23 6.86
N ASN A 224 7.37 -5.90 6.78
CA ASN A 224 7.97 -4.99 7.76
C ASN A 224 6.90 -4.33 8.65
N SER A 225 6.00 -5.14 9.23
CA SER A 225 4.92 -4.68 10.10
C SER A 225 4.91 -5.42 11.43
N GLU A 226 4.31 -4.80 12.45
CA GLU A 226 4.14 -5.40 13.78
C GLU A 226 3.18 -6.60 13.71
N GLU A 227 2.13 -6.51 12.90
CA GLU A 227 1.15 -7.56 12.65
C GLU A 227 1.78 -8.81 12.04
N MET A 228 2.71 -8.64 11.09
CA MET A 228 3.47 -9.76 10.51
C MET A 228 4.30 -10.48 11.58
N VAL A 229 5.02 -9.73 12.42
CA VAL A 229 5.85 -10.32 13.48
C VAL A 229 4.99 -11.07 14.48
N LYS A 230 3.84 -10.50 14.90
CA LYS A 230 2.90 -11.17 15.80
C LYS A 230 2.33 -12.45 15.18
N ALA A 231 1.98 -12.42 13.90
CA ALA A 231 1.47 -13.61 13.20
C ALA A 231 2.52 -14.73 13.17
N ILE A 232 3.77 -14.43 12.78
CA ILE A 232 4.88 -15.40 12.77
C ILE A 232 5.15 -15.93 14.18
N PHE A 233 5.23 -15.05 15.18
CA PHE A 233 5.47 -15.43 16.57
C PHE A 233 4.39 -16.40 17.09
N SER A 234 3.13 -16.15 16.75
CA SER A 234 1.98 -16.98 17.14
C SER A 234 1.85 -18.30 16.37
N SER A 235 2.52 -18.45 15.22
CA SER A 235 2.47 -19.67 14.41
C SER A 235 3.00 -20.86 15.19
N LYS A 236 2.26 -21.98 15.25
CA LYS A 236 2.69 -23.24 15.87
C LYS A 236 3.68 -24.01 14.98
N ILE A 237 3.61 -23.77 13.68
CA ILE A 237 4.52 -24.34 12.69
C ILE A 237 5.74 -23.41 12.56
N PRO A 238 6.98 -23.94 12.58
CA PRO A 238 8.19 -23.15 12.40
C PRO A 238 8.28 -22.53 11.00
#